data_AF-A0A9J6DVD1-F1
#
_entry.id   AF-A0A9J6DVD1-F1
#
_cell.length_a   1.000
_cell.length_b   1.000
_cell.length_c   1.000
_cell.angle_alpha   90.00
_cell.angle_beta   90.00
_cell.angle_gamma   90.00
#
_symmetry.space_group_name_H-M   'P 1'
#
loop_
_entity.id
_entity.type
_entity.pdbx_description
1 polymer ?
#
loop_
_entity_poly.entity_id
_entity_poly.type
_entity_poly.pdbx_seq_one_letter_code
_entity_poly.pdbx_strand_id
1 'polypeptide(L)'
;MENLKVKELIEICEELGITLGRAKRKQAILEIMKDEGVSAEEVDEAWVDIKARRSPSDESSCDEAPIDSLSINGNVCSAQVRPMPQLHKSDSMYSTEESRFSGLSEEFEPLDLTHLNIRASIMCMVGRVQHLAHEDDDQHVDESELLDPLTPVSTPGDMSPWQAELAPSVRKLRQSMACLQKVARFTYALLSLKEPPPSASLSYSVRQRRDICFSQALTSLVAGLMSKLWCQQTDPLFVHCLTTFGVLAQFTGLLSCHGDELAMLEDMVVAIDDLRRVAFWLEPATNVCSPKPRVEGSRVFLSVLIPTPETVMTKVPHRGRFQFSVVPVFFNVGINEQATLAEKVGDQSFQERINLDGAASLKEYYKQFQKFPMPKHDAPRARSIQPRELPLMDVIEQLQTHVRGRKSKDVEILHLAMEACRRMRGLRFTSCKSAKDRTGMCVTLEQGQILLQDFGLDSKEVPRAVALHAKDFSTSLVCSVVE
;
A
#
# COMPACT_ATOMS: atom_id res chain seq x y z
N MET A 1 37.70 13.43 20.27
CA MET A 1 36.23 13.33 20.18
C MET A 1 35.76 13.18 21.61
N GLU A 2 35.08 14.19 22.14
CA GLU A 2 34.55 14.15 23.50
C GLU A 2 33.52 13.03 23.59
N ASN A 3 33.66 12.15 24.59
CA ASN A 3 32.79 10.99 24.78
C ASN A 3 31.36 11.48 25.04
N LEU A 4 30.45 11.17 24.13
CA LEU A 4 29.03 11.49 24.26
C LEU A 4 28.50 10.84 25.53
N LYS A 5 27.93 11.61 26.46
CA LYS A 5 27.44 11.04 27.72
C LYS A 5 26.14 10.32 27.47
N VAL A 6 25.96 9.19 28.14
CA VAL A 6 24.79 8.29 28.08
C VAL A 6 23.46 9.05 28.10
N LYS A 7 23.40 10.07 28.94
CA LYS A 7 22.21 10.92 29.16
C LYS A 7 21.83 11.72 27.91
N GLU A 8 22.82 12.22 27.17
CA GLU A 8 22.62 13.01 25.95
C GLU A 8 22.10 12.14 24.80
N LEU A 9 22.61 10.91 24.67
CA LEU A 9 22.18 9.95 23.65
C LEU A 9 20.69 9.59 23.82
N ILE A 10 20.25 9.47 25.07
CA ILE A 10 18.87 9.10 25.42
C ILE A 10 17.92 10.27 25.14
N GLU A 11 18.29 11.50 25.50
CA GLU A 11 17.51 12.70 25.21
C GLU A 11 17.30 12.87 23.69
N ILE A 12 18.33 12.62 22.88
CA ILE A 12 18.23 12.64 21.41
C ILE A 12 17.24 11.58 20.90
N CYS A 13 17.22 10.38 21.50
CA CYS A 13 16.31 9.31 21.06
C CYS A 13 14.84 9.61 21.42
N GLU A 14 14.60 10.27 22.55
CA GLU A 14 13.27 10.71 22.97
C GLU A 14 12.75 11.87 22.11
N GLU A 15 13.60 12.86 21.79
CA GLU A 15 13.24 13.96 20.89
C GLU A 15 12.90 13.48 19.47
N LEU A 16 13.53 12.39 19.02
CA LEU A 16 13.25 11.76 17.72
C LEU A 16 12.00 10.85 17.74
N GLY A 17 11.28 10.78 18.86
CA GLY A 17 10.05 9.98 18.98
C GLY A 17 10.29 8.46 18.92
N ILE A 18 11.52 8.02 19.18
CA ILE A 18 11.88 6.59 19.16
C ILE A 18 11.46 5.98 20.50
N THR A 19 10.23 5.47 20.57
CA THR A 19 9.74 4.77 21.77
C THR A 19 10.51 3.45 21.96
N LEU A 20 11.42 3.43 22.94
CA LEU A 20 12.22 2.28 23.32
C LEU A 20 11.38 1.23 24.09
N GLY A 21 10.81 0.28 23.36
CA GLY A 21 10.13 -0.91 23.92
C GLY A 21 11.06 -1.86 24.69
N ARG A 22 10.56 -2.39 25.83
CA ARG A 22 11.28 -2.97 27.00
C ARG A 22 12.10 -4.27 26.77
N ALA A 23 13.01 -4.47 27.74
CA ALA A 23 13.74 -5.68 28.17
C ALA A 23 14.89 -6.22 27.29
N LYS A 24 14.71 -6.39 25.97
CA LYS A 24 15.75 -7.03 25.13
C LYS A 24 16.98 -6.18 24.83
N ARG A 25 16.97 -4.90 25.21
CA ARG A 25 18.02 -3.93 24.86
C ARG A 25 18.94 -3.53 26.02
N LYS A 26 18.68 -3.93 27.28
CA LYS A 26 19.61 -3.62 28.39
C LYS A 26 20.99 -4.21 28.07
N GLN A 27 21.02 -5.47 27.61
CA GLN A 27 22.26 -6.15 27.25
C GLN A 27 22.95 -5.52 26.04
N ALA A 28 22.20 -5.19 24.98
CA ALA A 28 22.77 -4.56 23.77
C ALA A 28 23.29 -3.13 24.04
N ILE A 29 22.59 -2.36 24.87
CA ILE A 29 23.01 -1.02 25.29
C ILE A 29 24.24 -1.13 26.21
N LEU A 30 24.25 -2.08 27.16
CA LEU A 30 25.41 -2.36 28.00
C LEU A 30 26.63 -2.78 27.17
N GLU A 31 26.45 -3.61 26.13
CA GLU A 31 27.54 -4.05 25.24
C GLU A 31 28.09 -2.88 24.41
N ILE A 32 27.23 -2.04 23.84
CA ILE A 32 27.64 -0.84 23.11
C ILE A 32 28.39 0.15 24.02
N MET A 33 27.93 0.32 25.25
CA MET A 33 28.54 1.26 26.19
C MET A 33 29.85 0.76 26.78
N LYS A 34 30.01 -0.57 26.89
CA LYS A 34 31.25 -1.20 27.32
C LYS A 34 32.34 -1.10 26.25
N ASP A 35 31.97 -1.15 24.97
CA ASP A 35 32.87 -0.93 23.83
C ASP A 35 33.34 0.54 23.74
N GLU A 36 32.54 1.49 24.25
CA GLU A 36 32.88 2.93 24.33
C GLU A 36 33.56 3.33 25.66
N GLY A 37 33.91 2.35 26.50
CA GLY A 37 34.68 2.58 27.74
C GLY A 37 33.91 3.23 28.89
N VAL A 38 32.57 3.23 28.85
CA VAL A 38 31.72 3.75 29.92
C VAL A 38 31.63 2.74 31.07
N SER A 39 31.74 3.21 32.31
CA SER A 39 31.75 2.34 33.48
C SER A 39 30.37 1.71 33.71
N ALA A 40 30.34 0.46 34.20
CA ALA A 40 29.08 -0.24 34.47
C ALA A 40 28.21 0.49 35.52
N GLU A 41 28.84 1.25 36.42
CA GLU A 41 28.19 2.05 37.46
C GLU A 41 27.43 3.25 36.87
N GLU A 42 28.03 3.98 35.91
CA GLU A 42 27.37 5.09 35.20
C GLU A 42 26.17 4.62 34.36
N VAL A 43 26.25 3.40 33.80
CA VAL A 43 25.14 2.83 33.04
C VAL A 43 23.96 2.46 33.94
N ASP A 44 24.23 1.89 35.12
CA ASP A 44 23.18 1.49 36.05
C ASP A 44 22.54 2.72 36.73
N GLU A 45 23.31 3.77 37.03
CA GLU A 45 22.81 5.04 37.57
C GLU A 45 21.87 5.75 36.57
N ALA A 46 22.25 5.82 35.29
CA ALA A 46 21.39 6.35 34.22
C ALA A 46 20.10 5.51 34.05
N TRP A 47 20.18 4.20 34.26
CA TRP A 47 19.02 3.31 34.16
C TRP A 47 18.04 3.45 35.34
N VAL A 48 18.55 3.78 36.53
CA VAL A 48 17.75 4.12 37.71
C VAL A 48 16.98 5.42 37.50
N ASP A 49 17.62 6.45 36.95
CA ASP A 49 16.97 7.73 36.58
C ASP A 49 15.81 7.53 35.60
N ILE A 50 15.96 6.64 34.61
CA ILE A 50 14.92 6.30 33.62
C ILE A 50 13.73 5.60 34.27
N LYS A 51 13.97 4.72 35.26
CA LYS A 51 12.90 4.05 36.01
C LYS A 51 12.13 5.02 36.89
N ALA A 52 12.82 6.00 37.50
CA ALA A 52 12.24 6.97 38.42
C ALA A 52 11.33 8.01 37.72
N ARG A 53 11.51 8.25 36.41
CA ARG A 53 10.70 9.19 35.61
C ARG A 53 9.36 8.62 35.10
N ARG A 54 8.98 7.41 35.51
CA ARG A 54 7.72 6.77 35.06
C ARG A 54 6.51 7.22 35.87
N SER A 55 5.47 7.69 35.18
CA SER A 55 4.14 7.89 35.74
C SER A 55 3.49 6.56 36.15
N PRO A 56 2.68 6.48 37.23
CA PRO A 56 2.15 5.22 37.76
C PRO A 56 1.09 4.50 36.88
N SER A 57 0.77 5.01 35.69
CA SER A 57 -0.38 4.53 34.90
C SER A 57 -0.09 3.33 33.98
N ASP A 58 1.16 2.86 33.89
CA ASP A 58 1.57 1.79 32.97
C ASP A 58 1.85 0.43 33.65
N GLU A 59 1.38 0.24 34.89
CA GLU A 59 1.40 -1.06 35.56
C GLU A 59 0.09 -1.82 35.37
N SER A 60 0.00 -2.59 34.28
CA SER A 60 -0.76 -3.84 34.35
C SER A 60 -0.15 -4.92 33.47
N SER A 61 0.27 -5.98 34.16
CA SER A 61 0.56 -7.35 33.73
C SER A 61 1.76 -7.59 32.82
N CYS A 62 2.87 -8.00 33.44
CA CYS A 62 3.63 -9.21 33.07
C CYS A 62 4.54 -9.56 34.24
N ASP A 63 4.07 -10.42 35.16
CA ASP A 63 4.91 -11.07 36.16
C ASP A 63 5.83 -12.09 35.47
N GLU A 64 7.13 -11.99 35.74
CA GLU A 64 8.15 -12.97 35.35
C GLU A 64 8.14 -14.17 36.30
N ALA A 65 8.13 -15.38 35.75
CA ALA A 65 8.56 -16.59 36.47
C ALA A 65 9.89 -17.10 35.87
N PRO A 66 10.82 -17.62 36.69
CA PRO A 66 12.19 -17.93 36.24
C PRO A 66 12.27 -19.27 35.49
N ILE A 67 13.08 -19.29 34.43
CA ILE A 67 13.34 -20.48 33.62
C ILE A 67 14.42 -21.32 34.30
N ASP A 68 14.02 -22.50 34.79
CA ASP A 68 14.92 -23.56 35.22
C ASP A 68 15.44 -24.37 34.02
N SER A 69 16.73 -24.68 34.08
CA SER A 69 17.46 -25.52 33.14
C SER A 69 17.02 -26.97 33.19
N LEU A 70 16.58 -27.57 32.06
CA LEU A 70 16.65 -29.03 31.85
C LEU A 70 16.63 -29.38 30.35
N SER A 71 17.61 -30.19 29.99
CA SER A 71 17.92 -30.77 28.67
C SER A 71 16.83 -31.71 28.16
N ILE A 72 16.46 -31.60 26.88
CA ILE A 72 15.96 -32.73 26.08
C ILE A 72 16.63 -32.72 24.71
N ASN A 73 17.50 -33.70 24.51
CA ASN A 73 18.03 -34.13 23.22
C ASN A 73 16.89 -34.48 22.24
N GLY A 74 16.94 -33.90 21.05
CA GLY A 74 16.17 -34.31 19.89
C GLY A 74 16.79 -33.73 18.62
N ASN A 75 17.39 -34.58 17.81
CA ASN A 75 18.11 -34.26 16.57
C ASN A 75 17.41 -33.19 15.71
N VAL A 76 18.05 -32.02 15.58
CA VAL A 76 17.80 -31.10 14.47
C VAL A 76 18.61 -31.60 13.28
N CYS A 77 17.94 -32.23 12.32
CA CYS A 77 18.53 -32.45 11.00
C CYS A 77 19.00 -31.11 10.43
N SER A 78 20.26 -31.06 10.04
CA SER A 78 20.84 -29.98 9.26
C SER A 78 20.00 -29.71 8.02
N ALA A 79 19.28 -28.59 8.00
CA ALA A 79 18.72 -28.06 6.77
C ALA A 79 19.89 -27.61 5.89
N GLN A 80 20.29 -28.48 4.97
CA GLN A 80 21.18 -28.11 3.87
C GLN A 80 20.55 -26.94 3.10
N VAL A 81 21.18 -25.77 3.21
CA VAL A 81 20.98 -24.65 2.30
C VAL A 81 21.30 -25.16 0.90
N ARG A 82 20.29 -25.33 0.04
CA ARG A 82 20.51 -25.65 -1.38
C ARG A 82 21.13 -24.43 -2.06
N PRO A 83 22.19 -24.60 -2.89
CA PRO A 83 22.68 -23.51 -3.72
C PRO A 83 21.64 -23.12 -4.77
N MET A 84 21.46 -21.82 -4.96
CA MET A 84 20.62 -21.23 -6.00
C MET A 84 21.15 -21.59 -7.41
N PRO A 85 20.28 -21.79 -8.43
CA PRO A 85 20.74 -21.98 -9.81
C PRO A 85 21.37 -20.69 -10.34
N GLN A 86 22.52 -20.80 -11.00
CA GLN A 86 23.15 -19.68 -11.69
C GLN A 86 22.31 -19.28 -12.91
N LEU A 87 21.75 -18.08 -12.87
CA LEU A 87 21.05 -17.51 -14.02
C LEU A 87 22.07 -16.93 -15.00
N HIS A 88 21.97 -17.37 -16.26
CA HIS A 88 22.83 -16.98 -17.37
C HIS A 88 22.84 -15.47 -17.60
N LYS A 89 24.05 -14.92 -17.77
CA LYS A 89 24.32 -13.54 -18.19
C LYS A 89 23.81 -13.31 -19.61
N SER A 90 22.92 -12.33 -19.78
CA SER A 90 22.80 -11.59 -21.03
C SER A 90 22.25 -10.19 -20.77
N ASP A 91 23.02 -9.23 -21.29
CA ASP A 91 22.71 -7.83 -21.62
C ASP A 91 22.66 -6.79 -20.49
N SER A 92 23.90 -6.43 -20.10
CA SER A 92 24.41 -5.05 -19.93
C SER A 92 23.39 -3.91 -20.04
N MET A 93 23.02 -3.36 -18.88
CA MET A 93 22.59 -1.97 -18.75
C MET A 93 23.36 -1.29 -17.62
N TYR A 94 24.69 -1.27 -17.75
CA TYR A 94 25.53 -0.35 -16.98
C TYR A 94 25.27 1.07 -17.51
N SER A 95 24.35 1.79 -16.86
CA SER A 95 24.43 3.24 -16.84
C SER A 95 25.58 3.62 -15.91
N THR A 96 26.58 4.28 -16.49
CA THR A 96 27.84 4.77 -15.94
C THR A 96 27.79 5.11 -14.43
N GLU A 97 28.38 4.25 -13.60
CA GLU A 97 28.44 4.40 -12.14
C GLU A 97 29.42 5.49 -11.67
N GLU A 98 30.26 6.03 -12.56
CA GLU A 98 31.29 7.04 -12.22
C GLU A 98 30.71 8.38 -11.76
N SER A 99 29.43 8.67 -12.02
CA SER A 99 28.80 9.95 -11.61
C SER A 99 28.20 9.95 -10.21
N ARG A 100 28.07 8.80 -9.52
CA ARG A 100 27.46 8.75 -8.17
C ARG A 100 28.45 8.99 -7.03
N PHE A 101 29.76 8.86 -7.28
CA PHE A 101 30.78 8.91 -6.22
C PHE A 101 31.59 10.23 -6.21
N SER A 102 31.43 11.09 -7.23
CA SER A 102 32.15 12.37 -7.36
C SER A 102 31.72 13.45 -6.36
N GLY A 103 30.66 13.21 -5.56
CA GLY A 103 30.14 14.17 -4.58
C GLY A 103 30.58 13.95 -3.13
N LEU A 104 31.44 12.97 -2.84
CA LEU A 104 31.86 12.68 -1.46
C LEU A 104 33.01 13.57 -0.95
N SER A 105 33.55 14.45 -1.79
CA SER A 105 34.56 15.46 -1.41
C SER A 105 33.98 16.85 -1.14
N GLU A 106 32.66 17.04 -1.26
CA GLU A 106 32.00 18.26 -0.77
C GLU A 106 31.79 18.14 0.74
N GLU A 107 32.32 19.09 1.52
CA GLU A 107 31.93 19.25 2.92
C GLU A 107 30.40 19.33 3.01
N PHE A 108 29.79 18.39 3.72
CA PHE A 108 28.36 18.42 3.95
C PHE A 108 28.01 19.66 4.77
N GLU A 109 27.03 20.43 4.30
CA GLU A 109 26.44 21.51 5.08
C GLU A 109 25.92 20.95 6.41
N PRO A 110 26.24 21.59 7.56
CA PRO A 110 25.70 21.15 8.85
C PRO A 110 24.18 21.04 8.83
N LEU A 111 23.64 20.02 9.50
CA LEU A 111 22.20 19.77 9.52
C LEU A 111 21.41 20.97 10.07
N ASP A 112 21.96 21.66 11.07
CA ASP A 112 21.37 22.86 11.67
C ASP A 112 21.24 24.00 10.66
N LEU A 113 22.25 24.16 9.79
CA LEU A 113 22.23 25.18 8.74
C LEU A 113 21.25 24.80 7.63
N THR A 114 21.16 23.52 7.28
CA THR A 114 20.17 22.99 6.34
C THR A 114 18.74 23.22 6.85
N HIS A 115 18.49 22.94 8.14
CA HIS A 115 17.21 23.18 8.79
C HIS A 115 16.84 24.68 8.81
N LEU A 116 17.80 25.55 9.14
CA LEU A 116 17.59 27.00 9.10
C LEU A 116 17.26 27.49 7.69
N ASN A 117 17.95 26.98 6.67
CA ASN A 117 17.71 27.31 5.27
C ASN A 117 16.32 26.86 4.78
N ILE A 118 15.82 25.70 5.23
CA ILE A 118 14.46 25.25 4.97
C ILE A 118 13.45 26.23 5.61
N ARG A 119 13.61 26.55 6.89
CA ARG A 119 12.71 27.48 7.60
C ARG A 119 12.69 28.86 6.95
N ALA A 120 13.86 29.42 6.65
CA ALA A 120 13.97 30.72 5.98
C ALA A 120 13.28 30.72 4.61
N SER A 121 13.46 29.65 3.81
CA SER A 121 12.81 29.52 2.50
C SER A 121 11.29 29.47 2.63
N ILE A 122 10.76 28.74 3.61
CA ILE A 122 9.32 28.69 3.91
C ILE A 122 8.79 30.06 4.34
N MET A 123 9.46 30.73 5.28
CA MET A 123 9.05 32.06 5.74
C MET A 123 9.04 33.08 4.60
N CYS A 124 10.04 33.06 3.71
CA CYS A 124 10.06 33.91 2.52
C CYS A 124 8.89 33.61 1.56
N MET A 125 8.57 32.33 1.33
CA MET A 125 7.40 31.97 0.50
C MET A 125 6.10 32.45 1.14
N VAL A 126 5.90 32.20 2.44
CA VAL A 126 4.70 32.63 3.17
C VAL A 126 4.55 34.14 3.13
N GLY A 127 5.62 34.89 3.41
CA GLY A 127 5.60 36.35 3.33
C GLY A 127 5.27 36.85 1.92
N ARG A 128 5.78 36.20 0.87
CA ARG A 128 5.48 36.59 -0.52
C ARG A 128 4.04 36.26 -0.93
N VAL A 129 3.51 35.11 -0.53
CA VAL A 129 2.10 34.75 -0.77
C VAL A 129 1.17 35.71 -0.04
N GLN A 130 1.49 36.08 1.20
CA GLN A 130 0.72 37.06 1.97
C GLN A 130 0.74 38.44 1.31
N HIS A 131 1.91 38.90 0.82
CA HIS A 131 2.00 40.15 0.08
C HIS A 131 1.13 40.16 -1.18
N LEU A 132 1.22 39.11 -1.99
CA LEU A 132 0.40 38.95 -3.19
C LEU A 132 -1.10 38.90 -2.88
N ALA A 133 -1.48 38.22 -1.79
CA ALA A 133 -2.87 38.16 -1.34
C ALA A 133 -3.40 39.50 -0.81
N HIS A 134 -2.53 40.37 -0.29
CA HIS A 134 -2.90 41.72 0.15
C HIS A 134 -2.90 42.74 -1.00
N GLU A 135 -2.02 42.59 -2.01
CA GLU A 135 -2.03 43.41 -3.23
C GLU A 135 -3.33 43.23 -4.05
N ASP A 136 -3.95 42.06 -4.01
CA ASP A 136 -5.26 41.79 -4.63
C ASP A 136 -6.43 42.44 -3.84
N ASP A 137 -6.27 42.71 -2.54
CA ASP A 137 -7.30 43.32 -1.67
C ASP A 137 -7.31 44.87 -1.76
N ASP A 138 -6.15 45.49 -2.05
CA ASP A 138 -6.00 46.96 -2.21
C ASP A 138 -6.35 47.46 -3.62
N GLN A 139 -6.53 46.57 -4.61
CA GLN A 139 -7.04 46.93 -5.93
C GLN A 139 -8.57 47.02 -5.93
N HIS A 140 -9.11 48.12 -5.40
CA HIS A 140 -10.45 48.56 -5.74
C HIS A 140 -10.51 48.86 -7.26
N VAL A 141 -11.24 48.01 -7.97
CA VAL A 141 -11.56 48.17 -9.39
C VAL A 141 -12.33 49.48 -9.57
N ASP A 142 -11.73 50.46 -10.26
CA ASP A 142 -12.51 51.54 -10.88
C ASP A 142 -13.15 50.96 -12.14
N GLU A 143 -14.48 50.88 -12.13
CA GLU A 143 -15.31 50.25 -13.14
C GLU A 143 -15.45 51.19 -14.35
N SER A 144 -14.36 51.49 -15.05
CA SER A 144 -14.40 52.25 -16.30
C SER A 144 -13.15 52.07 -17.15
N GLU A 145 -12.91 50.87 -17.68
CA GLU A 145 -12.21 50.67 -18.97
C GLU A 145 -12.34 49.21 -19.45
N LEU A 146 -13.57 48.82 -19.79
CA LEU A 146 -13.83 47.66 -20.64
C LEU A 146 -13.73 48.13 -22.09
N LEU A 147 -12.66 47.75 -22.79
CA LEU A 147 -12.61 47.31 -24.20
C LEU A 147 -11.17 47.40 -24.75
N ASP A 148 -10.45 46.28 -24.79
CA ASP A 148 -9.64 45.96 -25.98
C ASP A 148 -9.37 44.44 -26.10
N PRO A 149 -10.04 43.72 -27.02
CA PRO A 149 -9.92 42.27 -27.15
C PRO A 149 -8.82 41.85 -28.13
N LEU A 150 -7.56 42.23 -27.92
CA LEU A 150 -6.42 41.77 -28.74
C LEU A 150 -5.07 41.71 -27.98
N THR A 151 -4.98 40.95 -26.88
CA THR A 151 -3.68 40.52 -26.36
C THR A 151 -3.45 39.01 -26.63
N PRO A 152 -2.26 38.61 -27.12
CA PRO A 152 -2.04 37.26 -27.59
C PRO A 152 -2.03 36.26 -26.43
N VAL A 153 -2.64 35.10 -26.69
CA VAL A 153 -2.51 33.86 -25.93
C VAL A 153 -1.05 33.66 -25.51
N SER A 154 -0.84 33.58 -24.19
CA SER A 154 0.44 33.23 -23.59
C SER A 154 0.99 31.96 -24.25
N THR A 155 2.17 32.07 -24.83
CA THR A 155 2.93 30.94 -25.36
C THR A 155 3.16 29.89 -24.26
N PRO A 156 3.16 28.58 -24.59
CA PRO A 156 3.47 27.54 -23.62
C PRO A 156 4.95 27.66 -23.20
N GLY A 157 5.21 28.42 -22.13
CA GLY A 157 6.55 28.71 -21.65
C GLY A 157 6.66 29.92 -20.72
N ASP A 158 5.73 30.88 -20.79
CA ASP A 158 5.78 32.07 -19.94
C ASP A 158 5.18 31.79 -18.55
N MET A 159 6.05 31.80 -17.54
CA MET A 159 5.66 31.71 -16.13
C MET A 159 4.79 32.92 -15.76
N SER A 160 3.69 32.70 -15.03
CA SER A 160 2.88 33.83 -14.54
C SER A 160 3.71 34.73 -13.61
N PRO A 161 3.38 36.03 -13.48
CA PRO A 161 4.16 36.97 -12.67
C PRO A 161 4.32 36.51 -11.21
N TRP A 162 3.24 36.00 -10.58
CA TRP A 162 3.30 35.44 -9.23
C TRP A 162 4.18 34.17 -9.14
N GLN A 163 4.24 33.34 -10.19
CA GLN A 163 5.13 32.18 -10.23
C GLN A 163 6.59 32.61 -10.33
N ALA A 164 6.89 33.66 -11.07
CA ALA A 164 8.25 34.22 -11.19
C ALA A 164 8.74 34.78 -9.85
N GLU A 165 7.85 35.39 -9.06
CA GLU A 165 8.18 35.92 -7.74
C GLU A 165 8.43 34.84 -6.67
N LEU A 166 7.70 33.73 -6.71
CA LEU A 166 7.91 32.59 -5.81
C LEU A 166 9.09 31.70 -6.23
N ALA A 167 9.49 31.75 -7.51
CA ALA A 167 10.52 30.87 -8.06
C ALA A 167 11.87 30.87 -7.31
N PRO A 168 12.40 32.00 -6.77
CA PRO A 168 13.64 32.00 -6.00
C PRO A 168 13.52 31.23 -4.67
N SER A 169 12.44 31.46 -3.92
CA SER A 169 12.19 30.80 -2.62
C SER A 169 11.92 29.31 -2.81
N VAL A 170 11.18 28.94 -3.86
CA VAL A 170 10.96 27.54 -4.25
C VAL A 170 12.27 26.86 -4.65
N ARG A 171 13.14 27.53 -5.42
CA ARG A 171 14.47 27.00 -5.78
C ARG A 171 15.34 26.79 -4.55
N LYS A 172 15.39 27.76 -3.63
CA LYS A 172 16.18 27.66 -2.38
C LYS A 172 15.67 26.51 -1.51
N LEU A 173 14.35 26.39 -1.35
CA LEU A 173 13.76 25.27 -0.62
C LEU A 173 14.12 23.91 -1.25
N ARG A 174 14.02 23.77 -2.58
CA ARG A 174 14.40 22.53 -3.28
C ARG A 174 15.87 22.18 -3.06
N GLN A 175 16.75 23.18 -3.09
CA GLN A 175 18.18 22.98 -2.83
C GLN A 175 18.43 22.49 -1.40
N SER A 176 17.83 23.14 -0.40
CA SER A 176 17.99 22.74 1.00
C SER A 176 17.37 21.36 1.30
N MET A 177 16.22 21.04 0.69
CA MET A 177 15.64 19.70 0.77
C MET A 177 16.52 18.63 0.11
N ALA A 178 17.18 18.95 -0.99
CA ALA A 178 18.14 18.05 -1.62
C ALA A 178 19.37 17.82 -0.72
N CYS A 179 19.85 18.85 -0.02
CA CYS A 179 20.92 18.73 0.97
C CYS A 179 20.51 17.81 2.13
N LEU A 180 19.33 18.04 2.72
CA LEU A 180 18.77 17.17 3.76
C LEU A 180 18.65 15.71 3.29
N GLN A 181 18.21 15.50 2.05
CA GLN A 181 18.11 14.17 1.48
C GLN A 181 19.48 13.49 1.33
N LYS A 182 20.53 14.23 0.94
CA LYS A 182 21.91 13.71 0.87
C LYS A 182 22.40 13.31 2.27
N VAL A 183 22.23 14.17 3.28
CA VAL A 183 22.62 13.90 4.67
C VAL A 183 21.88 12.66 5.20
N ALA A 184 20.55 12.60 5.05
CA ALA A 184 19.76 11.46 5.50
C ALA A 184 20.20 10.14 4.83
N ARG A 185 20.51 10.15 3.52
CA ARG A 185 21.03 8.98 2.81
C ARG A 185 22.40 8.55 3.35
N PHE A 186 23.29 9.51 3.61
CA PHE A 186 24.62 9.24 4.15
C PHE A 186 24.55 8.68 5.57
N THR A 187 23.78 9.31 6.45
CA THR A 187 23.53 8.82 7.82
C THR A 187 22.90 7.44 7.80
N TYR A 188 21.90 7.19 6.94
CA TYR A 188 21.32 5.87 6.78
C TYR A 188 22.35 4.84 6.31
N ALA A 189 23.22 5.19 5.36
CA ALA A 189 24.29 4.30 4.91
C ALA A 189 25.28 3.96 6.03
N LEU A 190 25.70 4.96 6.82
CA LEU A 190 26.56 4.75 7.99
C LEU A 190 25.90 3.87 9.05
N LEU A 191 24.62 4.11 9.35
CA LEU A 191 23.87 3.27 10.30
C LEU A 191 23.69 1.85 9.78
N SER A 192 23.47 1.68 8.47
CA SER A 192 23.38 0.36 7.83
C SER A 192 24.72 -0.40 7.90
N LEU A 193 25.86 0.30 7.85
CA LEU A 193 27.18 -0.32 8.02
C LEU A 193 27.43 -0.80 9.46
N LYS A 194 26.74 -0.21 10.45
CA LYS A 194 26.79 -0.65 11.85
C LYS A 194 25.84 -1.82 12.15
N GLU A 195 25.00 -2.23 11.20
CA GLU A 195 24.07 -3.35 11.40
C GLU A 195 24.82 -4.69 11.32
N PRO A 196 24.61 -5.63 12.29
CA PRO A 196 25.25 -6.93 12.24
C PRO A 196 24.95 -7.66 10.91
N PRO A 197 25.93 -8.33 10.28
CA PRO A 197 25.74 -9.02 9.00
C PRO A 197 24.51 -9.94 8.90
N PRO A 198 24.16 -10.77 9.92
CA PRO A 198 22.97 -11.63 9.83
C PRO A 198 21.66 -10.83 9.86
N SER A 199 21.61 -9.73 10.64
CA SER A 199 20.45 -8.84 10.72
C SER A 199 20.26 -8.08 9.41
N ALA A 200 21.35 -7.54 8.85
CA ALA A 200 21.33 -6.85 7.55
C ALA A 200 20.87 -7.78 6.41
N SER A 201 21.36 -9.03 6.40
CA SER A 201 20.95 -10.05 5.42
C SER A 201 19.46 -10.38 5.51
N LEU A 202 18.95 -10.63 6.72
CA LEU A 202 17.52 -10.91 6.93
C LEU A 202 16.65 -9.71 6.55
N SER A 203 17.03 -8.51 6.99
CA SER A 203 16.36 -7.24 6.64
C SER A 203 16.28 -7.05 5.13
N TYR A 204 17.37 -7.37 4.41
CA TYR A 204 17.41 -7.34 2.95
C TYR A 204 16.48 -8.38 2.32
N SER A 205 16.53 -9.64 2.77
CA SER A 205 15.68 -10.71 2.23
C SER A 205 14.18 -10.44 2.41
N VAL A 206 13.78 -9.97 3.60
CA VAL A 206 12.38 -9.58 3.88
C VAL A 206 11.97 -8.39 3.01
N ARG A 207 12.86 -7.41 2.85
CA ARG A 207 12.65 -6.25 1.98
C ARG A 207 12.42 -6.66 0.54
N GLN A 208 13.28 -7.52 0.01
CA GLN A 208 13.21 -8.04 -1.34
C GLN A 208 11.92 -8.84 -1.57
N ARG A 209 11.55 -9.73 -0.65
CA ARG A 209 10.28 -10.49 -0.72
C ARG A 209 9.08 -9.57 -0.79
N ARG A 210 9.02 -8.58 0.11
CA ARG A 210 7.94 -7.58 0.11
C ARG A 210 7.87 -6.81 -1.21
N ASP A 211 9.01 -6.42 -1.78
CA ASP A 211 9.04 -5.69 -3.05
C ASP A 211 8.54 -6.55 -4.22
N ILE A 212 8.90 -7.83 -4.25
CA ILE A 212 8.42 -8.79 -5.25
C ILE A 212 6.90 -8.97 -5.13
N CYS A 213 6.41 -9.32 -3.94
CA CYS A 213 4.99 -9.56 -3.71
C CYS A 213 4.15 -8.30 -3.95
N PHE A 214 4.64 -7.13 -3.53
CA PHE A 214 3.99 -5.85 -3.82
C PHE A 214 3.94 -5.57 -5.32
N SER A 215 5.02 -5.83 -6.06
CA SER A 215 5.04 -5.64 -7.52
C SER A 215 4.02 -6.53 -8.23
N GLN A 216 3.83 -7.77 -7.75
CA GLN A 216 2.83 -8.70 -8.26
C GLN A 216 1.41 -8.20 -7.98
N ALA A 217 1.13 -7.80 -6.74
CA ALA A 217 -0.17 -7.26 -6.34
C ALA A 217 -0.53 -5.97 -7.11
N LEU A 218 0.44 -5.06 -7.26
CA LEU A 218 0.28 -3.83 -8.01
C LEU A 218 0.03 -4.10 -9.49
N THR A 219 0.79 -5.00 -10.10
CA THR A 219 0.62 -5.37 -11.51
C THR A 219 -0.77 -5.95 -11.77
N SER A 220 -1.24 -6.84 -10.89
CA SER A 220 -2.62 -7.36 -10.94
C SER A 220 -3.66 -6.23 -10.87
N LEU A 221 -3.53 -5.34 -9.89
CA LEU A 221 -4.46 -4.23 -9.71
C LEU A 221 -4.49 -3.30 -10.93
N VAL A 222 -3.32 -2.91 -11.44
CA VAL A 222 -3.19 -2.04 -12.62
C VAL A 222 -3.77 -2.71 -13.85
N ALA A 223 -3.54 -4.01 -14.05
CA ALA A 223 -4.15 -4.75 -15.15
C ALA A 223 -5.68 -4.81 -15.02
N GLY A 224 -6.21 -4.98 -13.80
CA GLY A 224 -7.64 -4.92 -13.51
C GLY A 224 -8.25 -3.55 -13.80
N LEU A 225 -7.57 -2.47 -13.41
CA LEU A 225 -7.96 -1.09 -13.73
C LEU A 225 -7.96 -0.85 -15.24
N MET A 226 -6.89 -1.25 -15.93
CA MET A 226 -6.78 -1.12 -17.39
C MET A 226 -7.92 -1.89 -18.09
N SER A 227 -8.21 -3.12 -17.68
CA SER A 227 -9.32 -3.90 -18.23
C SER A 227 -10.67 -3.24 -17.97
N LYS A 228 -10.89 -2.70 -16.77
CA LYS A 228 -12.13 -2.01 -16.41
C LYS A 228 -12.36 -0.74 -17.21
N LEU A 229 -11.30 0.01 -17.50
CA LEU A 229 -11.36 1.28 -18.23
C LEU A 229 -11.42 1.08 -19.75
N TRP A 230 -10.68 0.12 -20.30
CA TRP A 230 -10.50 -0.03 -21.76
C TRP A 230 -11.34 -1.15 -22.38
N CYS A 231 -11.62 -2.23 -21.66
CA CYS A 231 -12.27 -3.42 -22.22
C CYS A 231 -13.77 -3.47 -21.93
N GLN A 232 -14.31 -2.49 -21.20
CA GLN A 232 -15.73 -2.44 -20.81
C GLN A 232 -16.34 -1.11 -21.20
N GLN A 233 -17.65 -1.12 -21.44
CA GLN A 233 -18.42 0.12 -21.57
C GLN A 233 -18.32 0.94 -20.28
N THR A 234 -18.17 2.25 -20.41
CA THR A 234 -17.99 3.17 -19.29
C THR A 234 -19.18 3.08 -18.33
N ASP A 235 -18.95 2.54 -17.15
CA ASP A 235 -19.93 2.44 -16.08
C ASP A 235 -19.96 3.75 -15.26
N PRO A 236 -21.05 4.54 -15.31
CA PRO A 236 -21.13 5.81 -14.58
C PRO A 236 -20.94 5.64 -13.08
N LEU A 237 -21.44 4.53 -12.50
CA LEU A 237 -21.27 4.23 -11.08
C LEU A 237 -19.79 4.02 -10.73
N PHE A 238 -19.06 3.31 -11.57
CA PHE A 238 -17.64 3.07 -11.35
C PHE A 238 -16.84 4.38 -11.39
N VAL A 239 -17.12 5.24 -12.37
CA VAL A 239 -16.45 6.56 -12.49
C VAL A 239 -16.80 7.46 -11.30
N HIS A 240 -18.05 7.43 -10.84
CA HIS A 240 -18.48 8.15 -9.64
C HIS A 240 -17.74 7.68 -8.39
N CYS A 241 -17.65 6.36 -8.15
CA CYS A 241 -16.85 5.80 -7.04
C CYS A 241 -15.40 6.26 -7.14
N LEU A 242 -14.78 6.08 -8.31
CA LEU A 242 -13.40 6.44 -8.59
C LEU A 242 -13.11 7.91 -8.25
N THR A 243 -14.02 8.81 -8.60
CA THR A 243 -13.83 10.26 -8.43
C THR A 243 -14.22 10.79 -7.05
N THR A 244 -15.01 10.05 -6.28
CA THR A 244 -15.55 10.55 -5.00
C THR A 244 -14.84 9.97 -3.78
N PHE A 245 -14.62 8.66 -3.73
CA PHE A 245 -14.07 7.98 -2.55
C PHE A 245 -13.12 6.82 -2.89
N GLY A 246 -12.78 6.66 -4.17
CA GLY A 246 -11.81 5.69 -4.65
C GLY A 246 -12.45 4.38 -5.12
N VAL A 247 -11.59 3.49 -5.61
CA VAL A 247 -11.99 2.22 -6.22
C VAL A 247 -11.81 1.08 -5.23
N LEU A 248 -12.88 0.36 -4.92
CA LEU A 248 -12.81 -0.90 -4.18
C LEU A 248 -12.08 -1.97 -5.01
N ALA A 249 -11.07 -2.61 -4.43
CA ALA A 249 -10.38 -3.76 -4.99
C ALA A 249 -10.45 -4.94 -4.02
N GLN A 250 -11.28 -5.94 -4.33
CA GLN A 250 -11.46 -7.12 -3.51
C GLN A 250 -10.55 -8.25 -4.00
N PHE A 251 -9.66 -8.70 -3.11
CA PHE A 251 -8.77 -9.82 -3.31
C PHE A 251 -9.29 -11.05 -2.55
N THR A 252 -9.28 -12.19 -3.21
CA THR A 252 -9.68 -13.50 -2.69
C THR A 252 -8.49 -14.43 -2.71
N GLY A 253 -8.08 -14.93 -1.55
CA GLY A 253 -7.07 -15.97 -1.39
C GLY A 253 -7.73 -17.33 -1.12
N LEU A 254 -7.19 -18.38 -1.75
CA LEU A 254 -7.61 -19.77 -1.51
C LEU A 254 -6.50 -20.60 -0.84
N LEU A 255 -5.61 -19.92 -0.12
CA LEU A 255 -4.43 -20.50 0.53
C LEU A 255 -4.78 -21.11 1.87
N SER A 256 -4.17 -22.26 2.19
CA SER A 256 -4.26 -22.86 3.51
C SER A 256 -3.33 -22.14 4.50
N CYS A 257 -3.75 -22.08 5.77
CA CYS A 257 -2.91 -21.56 6.86
C CYS A 257 -1.93 -22.62 7.35
N HIS A 258 -1.22 -23.27 6.43
CA HIS A 258 -0.29 -24.34 6.76
C HIS A 258 0.86 -24.43 5.76
N GLY A 259 2.04 -24.83 6.26
CA GLY A 259 3.25 -25.03 5.45
C GLY A 259 3.60 -23.79 4.62
N ASP A 260 4.04 -24.02 3.39
CA ASP A 260 4.46 -22.94 2.47
C ASP A 260 3.32 -21.96 2.14
N GLU A 261 2.06 -22.41 2.11
CA GLU A 261 0.92 -21.55 1.80
C GLU A 261 0.66 -20.50 2.89
N LEU A 262 1.05 -20.78 4.14
CA LEU A 262 0.97 -19.78 5.21
C LEU A 262 1.94 -18.63 4.97
N ALA A 263 3.18 -18.92 4.59
CA ALA A 263 4.17 -17.87 4.28
C ALA A 263 3.74 -17.04 3.05
N MET A 264 3.15 -17.68 2.05
CA MET A 264 2.56 -16.98 0.89
C MET A 264 1.41 -16.06 1.32
N LEU A 265 0.57 -16.51 2.27
CA LEU A 265 -0.54 -15.73 2.80
C LEU A 265 -0.04 -14.52 3.59
N GLU A 266 0.99 -14.69 4.44
CA GLU A 266 1.63 -13.60 5.18
C GLU A 266 2.19 -12.51 4.25
N ASP A 267 2.91 -12.92 3.20
CA ASP A 267 3.43 -11.99 2.20
C ASP A 267 2.29 -11.26 1.45
N MET A 268 1.23 -11.99 1.09
CA MET A 268 0.08 -11.46 0.35
C MET A 268 -0.70 -10.41 1.15
N VAL A 269 -0.90 -10.62 2.45
CA VAL A 269 -1.58 -9.64 3.33
C VAL A 269 -0.85 -8.30 3.32
N VAL A 270 0.48 -8.32 3.47
CA VAL A 270 1.30 -7.10 3.46
C VAL A 270 1.32 -6.44 2.09
N ALA A 271 1.49 -7.24 1.03
CA ALA A 271 1.51 -6.73 -0.35
C ALA A 271 0.19 -6.04 -0.75
N ILE A 272 -0.96 -6.57 -0.31
CA ILE A 272 -2.27 -5.97 -0.58
C ILE A 272 -2.49 -4.70 0.24
N ASP A 273 -2.09 -4.68 1.51
CA ASP A 273 -2.20 -3.47 2.33
C ASP A 273 -1.35 -2.32 1.77
N ASP A 274 -0.17 -2.64 1.23
CA ASP A 274 0.74 -1.66 0.62
C ASP A 274 0.13 -0.93 -0.59
N LEU A 275 -0.85 -1.52 -1.28
CA LEU A 275 -1.57 -0.88 -2.38
C LEU A 275 -2.30 0.40 -1.93
N ARG A 276 -2.65 0.54 -0.65
CA ARG A 276 -3.28 1.76 -0.09
C ARG A 276 -2.38 2.98 -0.18
N ARG A 277 -1.06 2.77 -0.21
CA ARG A 277 -0.07 3.86 -0.19
C ARG A 277 0.31 4.34 -1.60
N VAL A 278 -0.21 3.69 -2.64
CA VAL A 278 0.07 4.06 -4.03
C VAL A 278 -0.84 5.20 -4.47
N ALA A 279 -0.25 6.24 -5.06
CA ALA A 279 -1.01 7.31 -5.69
C ALA A 279 -1.37 6.94 -7.13
N PHE A 280 -2.66 6.79 -7.44
CA PHE A 280 -3.11 6.50 -8.80
C PHE A 280 -3.58 7.77 -9.49
N TRP A 281 -3.20 7.93 -10.75
CA TRP A 281 -3.52 9.09 -11.57
C TRP A 281 -4.15 8.65 -12.87
N LEU A 282 -5.32 9.17 -13.21
CA LEU A 282 -5.84 9.10 -14.57
C LEU A 282 -5.19 10.19 -15.41
N GLU A 283 -4.73 9.84 -16.60
CA GLU A 283 -4.29 10.81 -17.62
C GLU A 283 -4.96 10.51 -18.98
N PRO A 284 -5.29 11.52 -19.79
CA PRO A 284 -5.79 11.28 -21.15
C PRO A 284 -4.84 10.39 -21.93
N ALA A 285 -5.38 9.35 -22.56
CA ALA A 285 -4.57 8.43 -23.34
C ALA A 285 -3.98 9.12 -24.58
N THR A 286 -2.64 9.09 -24.70
CA THR A 286 -1.93 9.59 -25.88
C THR A 286 -1.91 8.58 -27.03
N ASN A 287 -1.85 7.28 -26.71
CA ASN A 287 -1.91 6.18 -27.66
C ASN A 287 -3.09 5.25 -27.34
N VAL A 288 -4.17 5.40 -28.10
CA VAL A 288 -5.42 4.65 -27.91
C VAL A 288 -5.28 3.19 -28.32
N CYS A 289 -4.40 2.87 -29.28
CA CYS A 289 -4.20 1.50 -29.78
C CYS A 289 -3.35 0.63 -28.85
N SER A 290 -2.47 1.23 -28.05
CA SER A 290 -1.63 0.51 -27.08
C SER A 290 -1.40 1.37 -25.84
N PRO A 291 -2.43 1.52 -24.99
CA PRO A 291 -2.33 2.33 -23.78
C PRO A 291 -1.45 1.60 -22.76
N LYS A 292 -0.38 2.26 -22.29
CA LYS A 292 0.56 1.69 -21.32
C LYS A 292 0.59 2.49 -20.02
N PRO A 293 0.30 1.86 -18.86
CA PRO A 293 0.46 2.52 -17.58
C PRO A 293 1.94 2.80 -17.30
N ARG A 294 2.21 3.85 -16.52
CA ARG A 294 3.56 4.26 -16.13
C ARG A 294 3.68 4.27 -14.62
N VAL A 295 4.79 3.73 -14.13
CA VAL A 295 5.13 3.75 -12.70
C VAL A 295 6.20 4.80 -12.49
N GLU A 296 5.98 5.68 -11.51
CA GLU A 296 6.89 6.77 -11.14
C GLU A 296 7.12 6.79 -9.63
N GLY A 297 8.16 7.49 -9.21
CA GLY A 297 8.45 7.74 -7.80
C GLY A 297 9.42 6.74 -7.18
N SER A 298 9.24 6.49 -5.89
CA SER A 298 10.13 5.65 -5.09
C SER A 298 9.33 4.59 -4.34
N ARG A 299 10.03 3.65 -3.69
CA ARG A 299 9.41 2.60 -2.87
C ARG A 299 8.40 3.13 -1.85
N VAL A 300 8.68 4.29 -1.25
CA VAL A 300 7.84 4.89 -0.20
C VAL A 300 6.73 5.76 -0.79
N PHE A 301 6.98 6.35 -1.96
CA PHE A 301 6.08 7.28 -2.64
C PHE A 301 5.92 6.84 -4.09
N LEU A 302 5.22 5.73 -4.29
CA LEU A 302 5.00 5.18 -5.62
C LEU A 302 3.75 5.81 -6.24
N SER A 303 3.84 6.21 -7.50
CA SER A 303 2.71 6.71 -8.29
C SER A 303 2.52 5.87 -9.53
N VAL A 304 1.27 5.62 -9.90
CA VAL A 304 0.91 4.94 -11.15
C VAL A 304 0.03 5.85 -11.98
N LEU A 305 0.49 6.16 -13.18
CA LEU A 305 -0.25 6.92 -14.18
C LEU A 305 -0.95 5.94 -15.12
N ILE A 306 -2.26 6.08 -15.24
CA ILE A 306 -3.14 5.22 -16.00
C ILE A 306 -3.67 5.99 -17.22
N PRO A 307 -3.22 5.63 -18.43
CA PRO A 307 -3.80 6.20 -19.64
C PRO A 307 -5.27 5.80 -19.74
N THR A 308 -6.12 6.80 -19.90
CA THR A 308 -7.57 6.66 -19.74
C THR A 308 -8.30 7.10 -21.00
N PRO A 309 -9.30 6.33 -21.49
CA PRO A 309 -10.08 6.70 -22.67
C PRO A 309 -10.86 8.00 -22.47
N GLU A 310 -11.12 8.71 -23.58
CA GLU A 310 -11.90 9.95 -23.58
C GLU A 310 -13.31 9.78 -22.98
N THR A 311 -13.94 8.62 -23.20
CA THR A 311 -15.27 8.27 -22.65
C THR A 311 -15.32 8.31 -21.12
N VAL A 312 -14.18 8.07 -20.46
CA VAL A 312 -14.04 8.17 -19.00
C VAL A 312 -13.57 9.58 -18.63
N MET A 313 -12.57 10.12 -19.33
CA MET A 313 -12.00 11.45 -19.01
C MET A 313 -13.04 12.58 -19.07
N THR A 314 -14.02 12.49 -19.97
CA THR A 314 -15.14 13.46 -20.07
C THR A 314 -16.05 13.49 -18.84
N LYS A 315 -16.04 12.43 -18.02
CA LYS A 315 -16.84 12.29 -16.79
C LYS A 315 -16.06 12.63 -15.52
N VAL A 316 -14.76 12.91 -15.63
CA VAL A 316 -13.90 13.28 -14.52
C VAL A 316 -13.97 14.80 -14.30
N PRO A 317 -13.99 15.31 -13.05
CA PRO A 317 -14.21 16.74 -12.78
C PRO A 317 -13.17 17.69 -13.41
N HIS A 318 -11.94 17.22 -13.62
CA HIS A 318 -10.84 18.02 -14.15
C HIS A 318 -10.38 17.48 -15.51
N ARG A 319 -10.33 18.36 -16.53
CA ARG A 319 -9.89 18.04 -17.91
C ARG A 319 -8.36 17.90 -18.02
N GLY A 320 -7.76 17.03 -17.20
CA GLY A 320 -6.33 16.82 -17.12
C GLY A 320 -5.99 15.56 -16.35
N ARG A 321 -5.02 15.66 -15.43
CA ARG A 321 -4.71 14.55 -14.52
C ARG A 321 -5.67 14.54 -13.35
N PHE A 322 -6.13 13.36 -12.96
CA PHE A 322 -7.01 13.19 -11.81
C PHE A 322 -6.46 12.11 -10.88
N GLN A 323 -6.22 12.48 -9.62
CA GLN A 323 -5.75 11.55 -8.61
C GLN A 323 -6.93 10.80 -7.98
N PHE A 324 -6.78 9.50 -7.79
CA PHE A 324 -7.72 8.68 -7.04
C PHE A 324 -7.01 7.68 -6.13
N SER A 325 -7.75 7.13 -5.18
CA SER A 325 -7.27 6.11 -4.25
C SER A 325 -7.90 4.76 -4.56
N VAL A 326 -7.20 3.69 -4.18
CA VAL A 326 -7.74 2.32 -4.20
C VAL A 326 -7.94 1.87 -2.76
N VAL A 327 -9.08 1.22 -2.51
CA VAL A 327 -9.43 0.62 -1.22
C VAL A 327 -9.31 -0.90 -1.37
N PRO A 328 -8.16 -1.50 -1.06
CA PRO A 328 -7.98 -2.94 -1.11
C PRO A 328 -8.62 -3.61 0.11
N VAL A 329 -9.33 -4.69 -0.16
CA VAL A 329 -9.96 -5.57 0.83
C VAL A 329 -9.55 -7.00 0.52
N PHE A 330 -9.15 -7.76 1.53
CA PHE A 330 -8.68 -9.14 1.36
C PHE A 330 -9.51 -10.11 2.17
N PHE A 331 -9.87 -11.23 1.56
CA PHE A 331 -10.49 -12.38 2.22
C PHE A 331 -9.73 -13.64 1.83
N ASN A 332 -9.53 -14.56 2.77
CA ASN A 332 -8.91 -15.85 2.52
C ASN A 332 -9.75 -16.99 3.10
N VAL A 333 -9.98 -18.03 2.30
CA VAL A 333 -10.55 -19.30 2.78
C VAL A 333 -9.77 -20.43 2.10
N GLY A 334 -8.99 -21.18 2.88
CA GLY A 334 -8.22 -22.31 2.36
C GLY A 334 -9.11 -23.46 1.88
N ILE A 335 -9.06 -23.79 0.57
CA ILE A 335 -9.86 -24.88 -0.02
C ILE A 335 -8.93 -26.01 -0.53
N ASN A 336 -8.29 -26.73 0.38
CA ASN A 336 -7.53 -27.95 0.07
C ASN A 336 -7.46 -28.90 1.29
N GLU A 337 -6.76 -30.03 1.16
CA GLU A 337 -6.56 -30.96 2.29
C GLU A 337 -5.68 -30.39 3.39
N GLN A 338 -4.67 -29.59 3.03
CA GLN A 338 -3.82 -28.89 4.01
C GLN A 338 -4.62 -27.90 4.86
N ALA A 339 -5.67 -27.29 4.31
CA ALA A 339 -6.61 -26.49 5.07
C ALA A 339 -7.39 -27.37 6.05
N THR A 340 -7.87 -28.56 5.66
CA THR A 340 -8.50 -29.49 6.62
C THR A 340 -7.54 -29.87 7.76
N LEU A 341 -6.26 -30.06 7.46
CA LEU A 341 -5.23 -30.36 8.48
C LEU A 341 -4.98 -29.14 9.38
N ALA A 342 -4.85 -27.94 8.80
CA ALA A 342 -4.71 -26.69 9.54
C ALA A 342 -5.88 -26.46 10.49
N GLU A 343 -7.11 -26.78 10.07
CA GLU A 343 -8.28 -26.61 10.91
C GLU A 343 -8.32 -27.58 12.10
N LYS A 344 -7.77 -28.79 11.93
CA LYS A 344 -7.77 -29.85 12.96
C LYS A 344 -6.58 -29.78 13.91
N VAL A 345 -5.44 -29.26 13.47
CA VAL A 345 -4.15 -29.36 14.17
C VAL A 345 -3.46 -28.01 14.31
N GLY A 346 -3.85 -27.00 13.53
CA GLY A 346 -3.21 -25.69 13.46
C GLY A 346 -4.05 -24.55 14.03
N ASP A 347 -3.46 -23.35 14.02
CA ASP A 347 -4.11 -22.10 14.41
C ASP A 347 -4.74 -21.41 13.19
N GLN A 348 -6.04 -21.13 13.26
CA GLN A 348 -6.79 -20.39 12.24
C GLN A 348 -6.93 -18.89 12.54
N SER A 349 -6.43 -18.43 13.67
CA SER A 349 -6.57 -17.04 14.13
C SER A 349 -6.08 -16.02 13.11
N PHE A 350 -5.08 -16.39 12.30
CA PHE A 350 -4.55 -15.55 11.24
C PHE A 350 -5.58 -15.34 10.10
N GLN A 351 -6.18 -16.42 9.58
CA GLN A 351 -7.26 -16.32 8.58
C GLN A 351 -8.48 -15.57 9.12
N GLU A 352 -8.86 -15.87 10.37
CA GLU A 352 -9.98 -15.18 11.04
C GLU A 352 -9.75 -13.67 11.08
N ARG A 353 -8.54 -13.24 11.48
CA ARG A 353 -8.17 -11.82 11.53
C ARG A 353 -8.22 -11.17 10.15
N ILE A 354 -7.66 -11.82 9.12
CA ILE A 354 -7.71 -11.33 7.74
C ILE A 354 -9.15 -11.09 7.31
N ASN A 355 -10.04 -12.06 7.54
CA ASN A 355 -11.44 -11.97 7.13
C ASN A 355 -12.23 -10.95 7.96
N LEU A 356 -11.92 -10.79 9.25
CA LEU A 356 -12.52 -9.76 10.12
C LEU A 356 -12.14 -8.35 9.64
N ASP A 357 -10.85 -8.12 9.37
CA ASP A 357 -10.35 -6.84 8.86
C ASP A 357 -10.91 -6.53 7.46
N GLY A 358 -11.01 -7.56 6.62
CA GLY A 358 -11.64 -7.48 5.30
C GLY A 358 -13.11 -7.07 5.39
N ALA A 359 -13.90 -7.75 6.24
CA ALA A 359 -15.31 -7.44 6.44
C ALA A 359 -15.53 -6.04 7.04
N ALA A 360 -14.66 -5.60 7.95
CA ALA A 360 -14.71 -4.24 8.51
C ALA A 360 -14.41 -3.18 7.44
N SER A 361 -13.35 -3.38 6.65
CA SER A 361 -12.95 -2.46 5.57
C SER A 361 -14.03 -2.36 4.49
N LEU A 362 -14.63 -3.49 4.10
CA LEU A 362 -15.72 -3.54 3.12
C LEU A 362 -16.98 -2.80 3.62
N LYS A 363 -17.32 -2.96 4.90
CA LYS A 363 -18.45 -2.24 5.52
C LYS A 363 -18.20 -0.74 5.56
N GLU A 364 -16.96 -0.30 5.82
CA GLU A 364 -16.64 1.12 5.82
C GLU A 364 -16.74 1.72 4.41
N TYR A 365 -16.20 1.03 3.40
CA TYR A 365 -16.39 1.43 2.00
C TYR A 365 -17.87 1.52 1.62
N TYR A 366 -18.67 0.56 2.08
CA TYR A 366 -20.12 0.57 1.83
C TYR A 366 -20.83 1.79 2.45
N LYS A 367 -20.46 2.21 3.67
CA LYS A 367 -21.02 3.43 4.27
C LYS A 367 -20.73 4.67 3.42
N GLN A 368 -19.55 4.74 2.82
CA GLN A 368 -19.19 5.82 1.89
C GLN A 368 -20.01 5.73 0.61
N PHE A 369 -20.16 4.52 0.06
CA PHE A 369 -20.97 4.24 -1.12
C PHE A 369 -22.44 4.67 -0.96
N GLN A 370 -23.03 4.48 0.23
CA GLN A 370 -24.41 4.93 0.51
C GLN A 370 -24.57 6.45 0.62
N LYS A 371 -23.56 7.17 1.15
CA LYS A 371 -23.65 8.61 1.40
C LYS A 371 -23.73 9.46 0.12
N PHE A 372 -23.27 8.92 -1.00
CA PHE A 372 -23.22 9.62 -2.28
C PHE A 372 -24.09 8.91 -3.34
N PRO A 373 -25.43 8.91 -3.16
CA PRO A 373 -26.33 8.30 -4.12
C PRO A 373 -26.26 9.02 -5.47
N MET A 374 -26.37 8.22 -6.53
CA MET A 374 -26.35 8.66 -7.93
C MET A 374 -27.32 9.82 -8.23
N PRO A 375 -26.95 10.72 -9.17
CA PRO A 375 -27.93 11.51 -9.89
C PRO A 375 -28.95 10.57 -10.58
N LYS A 376 -30.25 10.82 -10.38
CA LYS A 376 -31.36 9.94 -10.82
C LYS A 376 -31.37 9.61 -12.32
N HIS A 377 -30.67 10.39 -13.14
CA HIS A 377 -30.66 10.28 -14.60
C HIS A 377 -29.64 9.24 -15.15
N ASP A 378 -28.65 8.84 -14.36
CA ASP A 378 -27.56 7.96 -14.80
C ASP A 378 -27.56 6.60 -14.11
N ALA A 379 -28.60 6.27 -13.34
CA ALA A 379 -28.71 4.96 -12.71
C ALA A 379 -28.70 3.89 -13.81
N PRO A 380 -27.61 3.10 -13.96
CA PRO A 380 -27.62 2.06 -14.97
C PRO A 380 -28.75 1.11 -14.60
N ARG A 381 -29.65 0.83 -15.56
CA ARG A 381 -30.53 -0.34 -15.46
C ARG A 381 -29.62 -1.48 -15.05
N ALA A 382 -29.74 -1.94 -13.81
CA ALA A 382 -28.93 -3.04 -13.33
C ALA A 382 -29.10 -4.14 -14.38
N ARG A 383 -28.00 -4.64 -14.94
CA ARG A 383 -28.09 -5.72 -15.94
C ARG A 383 -28.85 -6.92 -15.38
N SER A 384 -28.99 -7.03 -14.05
CA SER A 384 -29.92 -7.93 -13.37
C SER A 384 -31.31 -7.96 -14.00
N ILE A 385 -31.49 -8.97 -14.84
CA ILE A 385 -32.79 -9.42 -15.36
C ILE A 385 -33.62 -10.02 -14.21
N GLN A 386 -32.95 -10.60 -13.21
CA GLN A 386 -33.60 -11.17 -12.02
C GLN A 386 -33.54 -10.19 -10.83
N PRO A 387 -34.64 -10.03 -10.06
CA PRO A 387 -34.62 -9.29 -8.81
C PRO A 387 -33.58 -9.88 -7.87
N ARG A 388 -32.70 -9.04 -7.33
CA ARG A 388 -31.74 -9.51 -6.32
C ARG A 388 -32.50 -9.81 -5.02
N GLU A 389 -32.30 -11.02 -4.49
CA GLU A 389 -33.10 -11.56 -3.39
C GLU A 389 -32.97 -10.79 -2.07
N LEU A 390 -31.79 -10.20 -1.83
CA LEU A 390 -31.46 -9.50 -0.58
C LEU A 390 -30.93 -8.09 -0.86
N PRO A 391 -31.27 -7.06 -0.06
CA PRO A 391 -30.58 -5.77 -0.03
C PRO A 391 -29.07 -5.89 0.17
N LEU A 392 -28.28 -4.92 -0.32
CA LEU A 392 -26.81 -4.94 -0.15
C LEU A 392 -26.38 -4.81 1.33
N MET A 393 -27.16 -4.13 2.18
CA MET A 393 -26.93 -4.12 3.63
C MET A 393 -26.90 -5.54 4.19
N ASP A 394 -27.94 -6.31 3.88
CA ASP A 394 -28.13 -7.66 4.41
C ASP A 394 -27.01 -8.59 3.94
N VAL A 395 -26.53 -8.43 2.69
CA VAL A 395 -25.35 -9.17 2.20
C VAL A 395 -24.10 -8.86 3.05
N ILE A 396 -23.88 -7.60 3.42
CA ILE A 396 -22.74 -7.20 4.26
C ILE A 396 -22.92 -7.71 5.69
N GLU A 397 -24.13 -7.66 6.24
CA GLU A 397 -24.42 -8.17 7.58
C GLU A 397 -24.29 -9.69 7.68
N GLN A 398 -24.74 -10.41 6.65
CA GLN A 398 -24.51 -11.85 6.51
C GLN A 398 -23.01 -12.14 6.43
N LEU A 399 -22.25 -11.40 5.62
CA LEU A 399 -20.79 -11.57 5.55
C LEU A 399 -20.14 -11.41 6.92
N GLN A 400 -20.52 -10.38 7.68
CA GLN A 400 -20.00 -10.18 9.03
C GLN A 400 -20.40 -11.31 9.99
N THR A 401 -21.58 -11.89 9.82
CA THR A 401 -22.06 -13.02 10.62
C THR A 401 -21.25 -14.29 10.31
N HIS A 402 -21.04 -14.61 9.03
CA HIS A 402 -20.24 -15.75 8.60
C HIS A 402 -18.79 -15.65 9.08
N VAL A 403 -18.16 -14.48 8.93
CA VAL A 403 -16.80 -14.24 9.41
C VAL A 403 -16.67 -14.43 10.93
N ARG A 404 -17.68 -14.00 11.72
CA ARG A 404 -17.69 -14.19 13.18
C ARG A 404 -18.08 -15.60 13.60
N GLY A 405 -18.82 -16.32 12.77
CA GLY A 405 -19.30 -17.67 13.04
C GLY A 405 -18.19 -18.74 13.04
N ARG A 406 -17.02 -18.43 12.46
CA ARG A 406 -15.83 -19.31 12.42
C ARG A 406 -16.12 -20.73 11.94
N LYS A 407 -17.04 -20.84 10.98
CA LYS A 407 -17.37 -22.13 10.35
C LYS A 407 -16.16 -22.61 9.53
N SER A 408 -15.85 -23.90 9.63
CA SER A 408 -14.80 -24.55 8.84
C SER A 408 -15.08 -24.39 7.35
N LYS A 409 -14.05 -23.97 6.60
CA LYS A 409 -14.08 -23.71 5.16
C LYS A 409 -15.32 -22.96 4.70
N ASP A 410 -15.68 -21.88 5.37
CA ASP A 410 -16.90 -21.15 5.05
C ASP A 410 -16.78 -20.34 3.75
N VAL A 411 -17.02 -21.02 2.63
CA VAL A 411 -16.96 -20.45 1.28
C VAL A 411 -18.01 -19.36 1.05
N GLU A 412 -19.05 -19.29 1.89
CA GLU A 412 -20.03 -18.20 1.88
C GLU A 412 -19.39 -16.84 2.12
N ILE A 413 -18.30 -16.77 2.90
CA ILE A 413 -17.51 -15.54 3.07
C ILE A 413 -17.05 -15.01 1.71
N LEU A 414 -16.55 -15.91 0.85
CA LEU A 414 -16.07 -15.54 -0.48
C LEU A 414 -17.21 -15.09 -1.40
N HIS A 415 -18.34 -15.80 -1.37
CA HIS A 415 -19.53 -15.48 -2.17
C HIS A 415 -20.16 -14.14 -1.78
N LEU A 416 -20.33 -13.89 -0.49
CA LEU A 416 -20.91 -12.64 0.00
C LEU A 416 -19.97 -11.45 -0.24
N ALA A 417 -18.66 -11.61 -0.04
CA ALA A 417 -17.67 -10.57 -0.36
C ALA A 417 -17.63 -10.25 -1.86
N MET A 418 -17.69 -11.28 -2.70
CA MET A 418 -17.85 -11.19 -4.15
C MET A 418 -19.07 -10.36 -4.53
N GLU A 419 -20.23 -10.74 -4.04
CA GLU A 419 -21.50 -10.12 -4.41
C GLU A 419 -21.56 -8.66 -3.94
N ALA A 420 -21.10 -8.39 -2.72
CA ALA A 420 -20.98 -7.04 -2.19
C ALA A 420 -20.05 -6.17 -3.06
N CYS A 421 -18.87 -6.67 -3.42
CA CYS A 421 -17.93 -5.95 -4.28
C CYS A 421 -18.53 -5.62 -5.66
N ARG A 422 -19.19 -6.60 -6.30
CA ARG A 422 -19.84 -6.41 -7.61
C ARG A 422 -20.95 -5.35 -7.57
N ARG A 423 -21.80 -5.38 -6.54
CA ARG A 423 -22.86 -4.38 -6.36
C ARG A 423 -22.31 -2.97 -6.17
N MET A 424 -21.14 -2.86 -5.56
CA MET A 424 -20.41 -1.59 -5.37
C MET A 424 -19.47 -1.24 -6.54
N ARG A 425 -19.54 -1.99 -7.66
CA ARG A 425 -18.72 -1.82 -8.88
C ARG A 425 -17.21 -1.95 -8.65
N GLY A 426 -16.78 -2.63 -7.61
CA GLY A 426 -15.35 -2.85 -7.35
C GLY A 426 -14.68 -3.80 -8.34
N LEU A 427 -13.35 -3.84 -8.27
CA LEU A 427 -12.50 -4.79 -8.96
C LEU A 427 -12.37 -6.07 -8.15
N ARG A 428 -12.20 -7.21 -8.82
CA ARG A 428 -12.10 -8.51 -8.19
C ARG A 428 -10.91 -9.30 -8.68
N PHE A 429 -10.21 -9.89 -7.73
CA PHE A 429 -9.00 -10.68 -7.93
C PHE A 429 -9.12 -11.97 -7.12
N THR A 430 -8.76 -13.09 -7.73
CA THR A 430 -8.77 -14.40 -7.07
C THR A 430 -7.43 -15.07 -7.30
N SER A 431 -6.82 -15.58 -6.23
CA SER A 431 -5.55 -16.29 -6.33
C SER A 431 -5.51 -17.54 -5.44
N CYS A 432 -4.68 -18.49 -5.86
CA CYS A 432 -4.23 -19.63 -5.08
C CYS A 432 -2.77 -19.93 -5.46
N LYS A 433 -2.10 -20.86 -4.78
CA LYS A 433 -0.68 -21.19 -5.00
C LYS A 433 -0.27 -21.27 -6.48
N SER A 434 -0.94 -22.10 -7.28
CA SER A 434 -0.61 -22.31 -8.71
C SER A 434 -1.52 -21.61 -9.71
N ALA A 435 -2.53 -20.86 -9.22
CA ALA A 435 -3.60 -20.27 -10.02
C ALA A 435 -4.32 -21.19 -11.04
N LYS A 436 -4.25 -22.52 -10.86
CA LYS A 436 -4.84 -23.52 -11.77
C LYS A 436 -6.21 -24.00 -11.28
N ASP A 437 -6.27 -25.10 -10.53
CA ASP A 437 -7.53 -25.81 -10.30
C ASP A 437 -8.46 -25.06 -9.34
N ARG A 438 -7.96 -24.63 -8.18
CA ARG A 438 -8.76 -23.88 -7.18
C ARG A 438 -9.22 -22.53 -7.73
N THR A 439 -8.33 -21.81 -8.43
CA THR A 439 -8.66 -20.51 -9.02
C THR A 439 -9.65 -20.67 -10.17
N GLY A 440 -9.41 -21.61 -11.09
CA GLY A 440 -10.34 -21.91 -12.18
C GLY A 440 -11.72 -22.32 -11.66
N MET A 441 -11.80 -23.17 -10.64
CA MET A 441 -13.07 -23.55 -10.01
C MET A 441 -13.80 -22.35 -9.36
N CYS A 442 -13.08 -21.51 -8.60
CA CYS A 442 -13.67 -20.33 -7.96
C CYS A 442 -14.18 -19.32 -8.99
N VAL A 443 -13.37 -19.02 -10.02
CA VAL A 443 -13.75 -18.08 -11.09
C VAL A 443 -14.91 -18.61 -11.93
N THR A 444 -14.93 -19.90 -12.27
CA THR A 444 -16.05 -20.48 -13.05
C THR A 444 -17.35 -20.50 -12.27
N LEU A 445 -17.30 -20.81 -10.96
CA LEU A 445 -18.46 -20.73 -10.08
C LEU A 445 -19.00 -19.29 -9.99
N GLU A 446 -18.10 -18.32 -9.84
CA GLU A 446 -18.44 -16.90 -9.93
C GLU A 446 -19.11 -16.58 -11.28
N GLN A 447 -18.52 -16.95 -12.41
CA GLN A 447 -19.11 -16.67 -13.72
C GLN A 447 -20.52 -17.27 -13.88
N GLY A 448 -20.76 -18.46 -13.32
CA GLY A 448 -22.10 -19.06 -13.27
C GLY A 448 -23.09 -18.19 -12.47
N GLN A 449 -22.69 -17.68 -11.30
CA GLN A 449 -23.50 -16.78 -10.48
C GLN A 449 -23.82 -15.47 -11.22
N ILE A 450 -22.85 -14.94 -11.97
CA ILE A 450 -23.04 -13.75 -12.81
C ILE A 450 -24.09 -14.01 -13.88
N LEU A 451 -24.01 -15.13 -14.58
CA LEU A 451 -24.96 -15.48 -15.64
C LEU A 451 -26.38 -15.62 -15.08
N LEU A 452 -26.52 -16.23 -13.90
CA LEU A 452 -27.80 -16.32 -13.20
C LEU A 452 -28.35 -14.93 -12.84
N GLN A 453 -27.57 -14.12 -12.12
CA GLN A 453 -28.04 -12.88 -11.51
C GLN A 453 -28.15 -11.71 -12.49
N ASP A 454 -27.20 -11.58 -13.41
CA ASP A 454 -27.05 -10.43 -14.31
C ASP A 454 -27.50 -10.74 -15.74
N PHE A 455 -27.69 -12.01 -16.11
CA PHE A 455 -28.11 -12.40 -17.46
C PHE A 455 -29.33 -13.34 -17.49
N GLY A 456 -29.91 -13.66 -16.33
CA GLY A 456 -31.16 -14.41 -16.24
C GLY A 456 -31.03 -15.87 -16.65
N LEU A 457 -29.84 -16.47 -16.57
CA LEU A 457 -29.67 -17.91 -16.77
C LEU A 457 -30.59 -18.68 -15.81
N ASP A 458 -31.26 -19.72 -16.28
CA ASP A 458 -32.07 -20.58 -15.42
C ASP A 458 -31.17 -21.25 -14.37
N SER A 459 -31.61 -21.27 -13.11
CA SER A 459 -30.86 -21.88 -12.00
C SER A 459 -30.53 -23.35 -12.24
N LYS A 460 -31.36 -24.05 -13.03
CA LYS A 460 -31.13 -25.44 -13.45
C LYS A 460 -29.98 -25.60 -14.44
N GLU A 461 -29.67 -24.58 -15.23
CA GLU A 461 -28.60 -24.59 -16.23
C GLU A 461 -27.24 -24.13 -15.66
N VAL A 462 -27.22 -23.51 -14.47
CA VAL A 462 -25.99 -23.04 -13.82
C VAL A 462 -24.94 -24.16 -13.66
N PRO A 463 -25.26 -25.36 -13.15
CA PRO A 463 -24.26 -26.43 -13.02
C PRO A 463 -23.65 -26.83 -14.36
N ARG A 464 -24.46 -26.85 -15.43
CA ARG A 464 -23.99 -27.16 -16.79
C ARG A 464 -23.09 -26.05 -17.33
N ALA A 465 -23.47 -24.79 -17.16
CA ALA A 465 -22.66 -23.64 -17.58
C ALA A 465 -21.30 -23.61 -16.87
N VAL A 466 -21.29 -23.82 -15.55
CA VAL A 466 -20.05 -23.91 -14.76
C VAL A 466 -19.17 -25.07 -15.23
N ALA A 467 -19.75 -26.25 -15.48
CA ALA A 467 -19.01 -27.42 -15.94
C ALA A 467 -18.41 -27.24 -17.35
N LEU A 468 -19.11 -26.56 -18.26
CA LEU A 468 -18.58 -26.22 -19.59
C LEU A 468 -17.44 -25.21 -19.47
N HIS A 469 -17.64 -24.13 -18.72
CA HIS A 469 -16.58 -23.15 -18.49
C HIS A 469 -15.35 -23.74 -17.84
N ALA A 470 -15.49 -24.69 -16.91
CA ALA A 470 -14.35 -25.36 -16.26
C ALA A 470 -13.55 -26.26 -17.22
N LYS A 471 -14.18 -26.81 -18.26
CA LYS A 471 -13.49 -27.61 -19.29
C LYS A 471 -12.78 -26.75 -20.32
N ASP A 472 -13.38 -25.63 -20.70
CA ASP A 472 -12.87 -24.72 -21.72
C ASP A 472 -12.04 -23.55 -21.14
N PHE A 473 -11.78 -23.55 -19.82
CA PHE A 473 -11.08 -22.46 -19.15
C PHE A 473 -9.61 -22.40 -19.58
N SER A 474 -9.34 -21.57 -20.59
CA SER A 474 -7.99 -21.04 -20.83
C SER A 474 -7.75 -19.93 -19.81
N THR A 475 -6.79 -20.12 -18.90
CA THR A 475 -6.31 -19.11 -17.95
C THR A 475 -5.77 -17.88 -18.69
N SER A 476 -6.65 -16.93 -19.05
CA SER A 476 -6.29 -15.66 -19.69
C SER A 476 -6.83 -14.42 -18.97
N LEU A 477 -7.39 -14.57 -17.77
CA LEU A 477 -7.62 -13.43 -16.87
C LEU A 477 -6.54 -13.42 -15.79
N VAL A 478 -5.59 -12.49 -15.95
CA VAL A 478 -4.50 -12.08 -15.05
C VAL A 478 -4.48 -12.84 -13.72
N CYS A 479 -3.86 -14.01 -13.74
CA CYS A 479 -3.42 -14.69 -12.55
C CYS A 479 -2.01 -14.18 -12.24
N SER A 480 -1.85 -13.36 -11.19
CA SER A 480 -0.53 -13.23 -10.57
C SER A 480 -0.22 -14.57 -9.91
N VAL A 481 0.52 -15.41 -10.62
CA VAL A 481 1.11 -16.60 -10.03
C VAL A 481 2.23 -16.13 -9.10
N VAL A 482 2.12 -16.47 -7.83
CA VAL A 482 3.22 -16.36 -6.87
C VAL A 482 4.00 -17.67 -7.03
N GLU A 483 5.05 -17.65 -7.86
CA GLU A 483 6.05 -18.73 -7.92
C GLU A 483 7.14 -18.53 -6.87
#